data_AF-A0A843SBK8-F1
#
_entry.id   AF-A0A843SBK8-F1
#
_cell.length_a   1.000
_cell.length_b   1.000
_cell.length_c   1.000
_cell.angle_alpha   90.00
_cell.angle_beta   90.00
_cell.angle_gamma   90.00
#
_symmetry.space_group_name_H-M   'P 1'
#
loop_
_entity.id
_entity.type
_entity.pdbx_description
1 polymer ?
#
loop_
_entity_poly.entity_id
_entity_poly.type
_entity_poly.pdbx_seq_one_letter_code
_entity_poly.pdbx_strand_id
1 'polypeptide(L)'
;MSIFNRQTVAAFLLGSTLVVGVGAVAVERHMGGTHAAIDSSAHMDRMLKHLYVEVDATDAQKAKIEPLVKAALADIKPLHQQVHQLHAQLIEQMSAATIDRTALETTRANGLALADQASKRIVQLLADVGDTLTPAQRQKLAEHLSQMHGRHGHHG
;
A
#
# COMPACT_ATOMS: atom_id res chain seq x y z
N MET A 1 -17.39 17.82 24.93
CA MET A 1 -16.77 18.40 23.73
C MET A 1 -15.29 18.05 23.73
N SER A 2 -14.88 17.29 22.71
CA SER A 2 -13.51 17.08 22.21
C SER A 2 -12.39 16.76 23.21
N ILE A 3 -12.01 15.48 23.25
CA ILE A 3 -10.60 15.08 23.37
C ILE A 3 -10.38 13.94 22.37
N PHE A 4 -10.18 14.32 21.10
CA PHE A 4 -9.87 13.38 20.02
C PHE A 4 -8.54 12.69 20.32
N ASN A 5 -8.61 11.36 20.40
CA ASN A 5 -7.53 10.48 20.80
C ASN A 5 -6.38 10.54 19.78
N ARG A 6 -5.16 10.82 20.25
CA ARG A 6 -3.96 11.15 19.42
C ARG A 6 -3.29 9.93 18.75
N GLN A 7 -4.01 8.84 18.54
CA GLN A 7 -3.42 7.57 18.05
C GLN A 7 -3.95 7.09 16.69
N THR A 8 -4.77 7.86 15.95
CA THR A 8 -5.37 7.34 14.70
C THR A 8 -5.33 8.28 13.49
N VAL A 9 -4.43 9.27 13.43
CA VAL A 9 -4.40 10.20 12.27
C VAL A 9 -3.15 10.07 11.39
N ALA A 10 -2.25 9.11 11.64
CA ALA A 10 -1.07 8.91 10.78
C ALA A 10 -0.84 7.45 10.38
N ALA A 11 -1.91 6.68 10.18
CA ALA A 11 -1.87 5.49 9.34
C ALA A 11 -2.46 5.86 7.98
N PHE A 12 -1.73 6.68 7.21
CA PHE A 12 -1.98 6.78 5.78
C PHE A 12 -1.65 5.40 5.19
N LEU A 13 -2.68 4.58 5.03
CA LEU A 13 -2.63 3.31 4.32
C LEU A 13 -2.01 3.55 2.94
N LEU A 14 -0.84 2.95 2.70
CA LEU A 14 0.06 3.06 1.54
C LEU A 14 1.37 3.86 1.77
N GLY A 15 1.77 4.06 3.02
CA GLY A 15 3.18 4.24 3.39
C GLY A 15 3.77 2.91 3.88
N SER A 16 4.37 2.13 2.99
CA SER A 16 5.38 1.17 3.39
C SER A 16 6.52 1.96 4.05
N THR A 17 6.53 2.09 5.37
CA THR A 17 7.69 2.64 6.07
C THR A 17 8.80 1.59 6.10
N LEU A 18 9.55 1.50 5.01
CA LEU A 18 10.94 1.04 5.05
C LEU A 18 11.78 2.15 5.71
N VAL A 19 11.70 2.25 7.03
CA VAL A 19 12.63 3.07 7.82
C VAL A 19 13.74 2.15 8.31
N VAL A 20 14.88 2.20 7.62
CA VAL A 20 16.16 1.69 8.09
C VAL A 20 16.62 2.52 9.30
N GLY A 21 17.15 1.85 10.32
CA GLY A 21 17.41 2.38 11.65
C GLY A 21 18.39 3.56 11.77
N VAL A 22 18.25 4.28 12.88
CA VAL A 22 19.11 5.39 13.30
C VAL A 22 20.44 4.84 13.83
N GLY A 23 21.50 5.00 13.04
CA GLY A 23 22.88 5.08 13.51
C GLY A 23 23.38 6.51 13.26
N ALA A 24 23.86 7.17 14.30
CA ALA A 24 24.13 8.60 14.30
C ALA A 24 25.34 9.02 13.45
N VAL A 25 25.23 10.21 12.85
CA VAL A 25 26.28 11.10 12.33
C VAL A 25 27.02 10.67 11.06
N ALA A 26 26.47 11.05 9.89
CA ALA A 26 27.21 11.81 8.87
C ALA A 26 26.22 12.33 7.80
N VAL A 27 26.18 13.65 7.66
CA VAL A 27 25.65 14.34 6.48
C VAL A 27 26.54 13.96 5.27
N GLU A 28 25.92 13.88 4.09
CA GLU A 28 26.46 13.58 2.75
C GLU A 28 26.38 12.12 2.25
N ARG A 29 25.66 11.98 1.13
CA ARG A 29 25.52 10.83 0.21
C ARG A 29 24.52 9.74 0.58
N HIS A 30 23.24 9.97 0.28
CA HIS A 30 22.36 8.97 -0.38
C HIS A 30 21.08 9.61 -0.95
N MET A 31 21.20 10.78 -1.60
CA MET A 31 20.19 11.26 -2.54
C MET A 31 20.59 10.74 -3.93
N GLY A 32 20.01 9.61 -4.34
CA GLY A 32 20.26 9.00 -5.66
C GLY A 32 20.85 7.60 -5.57
N GLY A 33 19.97 6.60 -5.49
CA GLY A 33 20.35 5.19 -5.53
C GLY A 33 19.17 4.39 -6.07
N THR A 34 19.11 4.27 -7.40
CA THR A 34 18.44 3.22 -8.18
C THR A 34 17.59 2.20 -7.40
N HIS A 35 16.39 2.58 -6.98
CA HIS A 35 15.24 1.70 -7.18
C HIS A 35 14.73 1.95 -8.60
N ALA A 36 15.64 1.77 -9.58
CA ALA A 36 15.30 1.66 -10.98
C ALA A 36 14.26 0.54 -11.04
N ALA A 37 13.03 0.91 -11.41
CA ALA A 37 11.90 0.04 -11.71
C ALA A 37 12.21 -1.43 -11.43
N ILE A 38 12.02 -1.89 -10.18
CA ILE A 38 11.80 -3.31 -9.98
C ILE A 38 10.69 -3.62 -10.95
N ASP A 39 10.99 -4.47 -11.94
CA ASP A 39 10.05 -4.85 -12.97
C ASP A 39 8.76 -5.25 -12.26
N SER A 40 7.76 -4.37 -12.35
CA SER A 40 6.54 -4.50 -11.56
C SER A 40 5.83 -5.80 -11.91
N SER A 41 6.12 -6.35 -13.09
CA SER A 41 5.67 -7.67 -13.51
C SER A 41 6.39 -8.80 -12.77
N ALA A 42 7.73 -8.81 -12.75
CA ALA A 42 8.50 -9.83 -12.03
C ALA A 42 8.21 -9.84 -10.51
N HIS A 43 7.98 -8.66 -9.93
CA HIS A 43 7.57 -8.54 -8.53
C HIS A 43 6.17 -9.13 -8.29
N MET A 44 5.21 -8.82 -9.17
CA MET A 44 3.86 -9.36 -9.12
C MET A 44 3.85 -10.89 -9.28
N ASP A 45 4.60 -11.41 -10.25
CA ASP A 45 4.66 -12.86 -10.50
C ASP A 45 5.20 -13.61 -9.28
N ARG A 46 6.20 -13.03 -8.61
CA ARG A 46 6.73 -13.57 -7.36
C ARG A 46 5.70 -13.55 -6.24
N MET A 47 4.98 -12.43 -6.07
CA MET A 47 3.92 -12.31 -5.07
C MET A 47 2.80 -13.33 -5.31
N LEU A 48 2.33 -13.47 -6.56
CA LEU A 48 1.32 -14.45 -6.95
C LEU A 48 1.79 -15.87 -6.69
N LYS A 49 3.04 -16.19 -7.04
CA LYS A 49 3.62 -17.50 -6.77
C LYS A 49 3.61 -17.84 -5.27
N HIS A 50 3.99 -16.89 -4.42
CA HIS A 50 3.94 -17.09 -2.97
C HIS A 50 2.50 -17.32 -2.49
N LEU A 51 1.57 -16.47 -2.90
CA LEU A 51 0.15 -16.60 -2.55
C LEU A 51 -0.42 -17.97 -2.96
N TYR A 52 -0.15 -18.41 -4.19
CA TYR A 52 -0.66 -19.68 -4.71
C TYR A 52 -0.14 -20.89 -3.94
N VAL A 53 1.11 -20.83 -3.47
CA VAL A 53 1.69 -21.89 -2.63
C VAL A 53 1.02 -21.91 -1.26
N GLU A 54 0.75 -20.75 -0.66
CA GLU A 54 0.18 -20.67 0.69
C GLU A 54 -1.29 -21.10 0.75
N VAL A 55 -2.07 -20.81 -0.29
CA VAL A 55 -3.48 -21.21 -0.36
C VAL A 55 -3.70 -22.54 -1.08
N ASP A 56 -2.63 -23.24 -1.46
CA ASP A 56 -2.68 -24.46 -2.29
C ASP A 56 -3.62 -24.30 -3.50
N ALA A 57 -3.43 -23.22 -4.28
CA ALA A 57 -4.27 -22.94 -5.43
C ALA A 57 -4.09 -24.01 -6.53
N THR A 58 -5.19 -24.53 -7.07
CA THR A 58 -5.17 -25.39 -8.26
C THR A 58 -4.82 -24.58 -9.50
N ASP A 59 -4.34 -25.21 -10.57
CA ASP A 59 -3.98 -24.50 -11.80
C ASP A 59 -5.17 -23.77 -12.44
N ALA A 60 -6.37 -24.35 -12.33
CA ALA A 60 -7.61 -23.70 -12.76
C ALA A 60 -7.92 -22.43 -11.94
N GLN A 61 -7.60 -22.41 -10.64
CA GLN A 61 -7.75 -21.23 -9.79
C GLN A 61 -6.69 -20.17 -10.10
N LYS A 62 -5.43 -20.58 -10.30
CA LYS A 62 -4.35 -19.65 -10.70
C LYS A 62 -4.70 -18.90 -11.99
N ALA A 63 -5.19 -19.63 -13.00
CA ALA A 63 -5.59 -19.05 -14.28
C ALA A 63 -6.76 -18.04 -14.16
N LYS A 64 -7.61 -18.16 -13.14
CA LYS A 64 -8.68 -17.21 -12.84
C LYS A 64 -8.22 -16.03 -11.98
N ILE A 65 -7.33 -16.26 -11.03
CA ILE A 65 -6.85 -15.23 -10.08
C ILE A 65 -5.89 -14.25 -10.76
N GLU A 66 -4.98 -14.74 -11.60
CA GLU A 66 -3.97 -13.92 -12.25
C GLU A 66 -4.53 -12.68 -13.00
N PRO A 67 -5.55 -12.80 -13.87
CA PRO A 67 -6.11 -11.63 -14.54
C PRO A 67 -6.80 -10.66 -13.57
N LEU A 68 -7.42 -11.14 -12.49
CA LEU A 68 -8.04 -10.28 -11.46
C LEU A 68 -7.01 -9.40 -10.78
N VAL A 69 -5.87 -9.99 -10.40
CA VAL A 69 -4.75 -9.27 -9.76
C VAL A 69 -4.10 -8.29 -10.74
N LYS A 70 -3.88 -8.70 -11.99
CA LYS A 70 -3.36 -7.80 -13.05
C LYS A 70 -4.25 -6.58 -13.25
N ALA A 71 -5.57 -6.78 -13.33
CA ALA A 71 -6.52 -5.68 -13.44
C ALA A 71 -6.44 -4.75 -12.21
N ALA A 72 -6.37 -5.31 -11.00
CA ALA A 72 -6.29 -4.51 -9.78
C ALA A 72 -5.02 -3.67 -9.72
N LEU A 73 -3.89 -4.24 -10.12
CA LEU A 73 -2.63 -3.51 -10.17
C LEU A 73 -2.66 -2.40 -11.24
N ALA A 74 -3.28 -2.65 -12.38
CA ALA A 74 -3.47 -1.61 -13.41
C ALA A 74 -4.30 -0.44 -12.87
N ASP A 75 -5.33 -0.72 -12.08
CA ASP A 75 -6.20 0.30 -11.47
C ASP A 75 -5.51 1.06 -10.33
N ILE A 76 -4.68 0.37 -9.52
CA ILE A 76 -4.01 0.95 -8.33
C ILE A 76 -2.75 1.74 -8.70
N LYS A 77 -2.02 1.31 -9.74
CA LYS A 77 -0.77 1.96 -10.17
C LYS A 77 -0.89 3.49 -10.38
N PRO A 78 -1.90 4.03 -11.10
CA PRO A 78 -2.04 5.47 -11.24
C PRO A 78 -2.40 6.18 -9.92
N LEU A 79 -3.05 5.50 -8.96
CA LEU A 79 -3.34 6.07 -7.64
C LEU A 79 -2.07 6.28 -6.84
N HIS A 80 -1.14 5.32 -6.91
CA HIS A 80 0.16 5.46 -6.26
C HIS A 80 0.93 6.67 -6.80
N GLN A 81 0.93 6.90 -8.11
CA GLN A 81 1.54 8.10 -8.70
C GLN A 81 0.89 9.41 -8.20
N GLN A 82 -0.42 9.44 -8.06
CA GLN A 82 -1.15 10.59 -7.51
C GLN A 82 -0.82 10.84 -6.04
N VAL A 83 -0.63 9.79 -5.23
CA VAL A 83 -0.18 9.93 -3.83
C VAL A 83 1.21 10.57 -3.76
N HIS A 84 2.14 10.17 -4.63
CA HIS A 84 3.47 10.81 -4.71
C HIS A 84 3.38 12.30 -5.05
N GLN A 85 2.48 12.66 -5.97
CA GLN A 85 2.24 14.06 -6.33
C GLN A 85 1.63 14.85 -5.16
N LEU A 86 0.65 14.29 -4.44
CA LEU A 86 0.09 14.94 -3.25
C LEU A 86 1.13 15.12 -2.15
N HIS A 87 2.03 14.15 -1.97
CA HIS A 87 3.13 14.28 -1.01
C HIS A 87 4.09 15.41 -1.40
N ALA A 88 4.48 15.49 -2.69
CA ALA A 88 5.30 16.59 -3.18
C ALA A 88 4.61 17.95 -3.00
N GLN A 89 3.32 18.03 -3.32
CA GLN A 89 2.51 19.24 -3.13
C GLN A 89 2.43 19.65 -1.66
N LEU A 90 2.25 18.68 -0.74
CA LEU A 90 2.22 18.95 0.70
C LEU A 90 3.54 19.55 1.19
N ILE A 91 4.68 19.01 0.75
CA ILE A 91 6.01 19.53 1.11
C ILE A 91 6.19 20.95 0.55
N GLU A 92 5.80 21.18 -0.69
CA GLU A 92 5.83 22.52 -1.31
C GLU A 92 5.00 23.53 -0.51
N GLN A 93 3.75 23.19 -0.19
CA GLN A 93 2.84 24.02 0.61
C GLN A 93 3.40 24.35 2.00
N MET A 94 4.08 23.39 2.65
CA MET A 94 4.73 23.64 3.94
C MET A 94 5.99 24.49 3.85
N SER A 95 6.66 24.51 2.70
CA SER A 95 7.86 25.30 2.45
C SER A 95 7.58 26.74 2.02
N ALA A 96 6.31 27.08 1.77
CA ALA A 96 5.90 28.41 1.37
C ALA A 96 6.16 29.46 2.48
N ALA A 97 6.40 30.71 2.07
CA ALA A 97 6.65 31.82 2.99
C ALA A 97 5.50 32.07 4.00
N THR A 98 4.27 31.74 3.61
CA THR A 98 3.09 31.77 4.46
C THR A 98 2.30 30.49 4.31
N ILE A 99 1.82 29.94 5.43
CA ILE A 99 1.02 28.72 5.42
C ILE A 99 -0.41 29.01 4.97
N ASP A 100 -0.78 28.45 3.81
CA ASP A 100 -2.17 28.39 3.35
C ASP A 100 -2.86 27.15 3.94
N ARG A 101 -3.67 27.37 4.97
CA ARG A 101 -4.41 26.28 5.64
C ARG A 101 -5.48 25.65 4.74
N THR A 102 -6.07 26.42 3.82
CA THR A 102 -7.11 25.92 2.90
C THR A 102 -6.51 25.00 1.85
N ALA A 103 -5.32 25.33 1.35
CA ALA A 103 -4.58 24.50 0.42
C ALA A 103 -4.17 23.15 1.05
N LEU A 104 -3.65 23.19 2.29
CA LEU A 104 -3.31 21.97 3.05
C LEU A 104 -4.53 21.07 3.28
N GLU A 105 -5.67 21.66 3.63
CA GLU A 105 -6.91 20.92 3.84
C GLU A 105 -7.44 20.29 2.54
N THR A 106 -7.26 20.97 1.42
CA THR A 106 -7.60 20.43 0.08
C THR A 106 -6.71 19.23 -0.26
N THR A 107 -5.40 19.33 -0.05
CA THR A 107 -4.45 18.23 -0.28
C THR A 107 -4.77 17.03 0.64
N ARG A 108 -5.14 17.27 1.89
CA ARG A 108 -5.61 16.23 2.82
C ARG A 108 -6.89 15.53 2.31
N ALA A 109 -7.88 16.30 1.85
CA ALA A 109 -9.12 15.77 1.32
C ALA A 109 -8.90 14.91 0.06
N ASN A 110 -8.03 15.37 -0.86
CA ASN A 110 -7.64 14.60 -2.04
C ASN A 110 -6.95 13.29 -1.66
N GLY A 111 -6.08 13.31 -0.64
CA GLY A 111 -5.45 12.11 -0.11
C GLY A 111 -6.45 11.08 0.40
N LEU A 112 -7.50 11.52 1.12
CA LEU A 112 -8.57 10.64 1.56
C LEU A 112 -9.36 10.04 0.40
N ALA A 113 -9.65 10.81 -0.65
CA ALA A 113 -10.38 10.31 -1.81
C ALA A 113 -9.59 9.22 -2.55
N LEU A 114 -8.27 9.38 -2.70
CA LEU A 114 -7.40 8.35 -3.28
C LEU A 114 -7.34 7.10 -2.40
N ALA A 115 -7.25 7.27 -1.08
CA ALA A 115 -7.23 6.15 -0.14
C ALA A 115 -8.55 5.36 -0.19
N ASP A 116 -9.70 6.04 -0.26
CA ASP A 116 -11.01 5.41 -0.43
C ASP A 116 -11.06 4.59 -1.72
N GLN A 117 -10.67 5.19 -2.85
CA GLN A 117 -10.64 4.51 -4.15
C GLN A 117 -9.75 3.27 -4.14
N ALA A 118 -8.54 3.37 -3.58
CA ALA A 118 -7.62 2.25 -3.47
C ALA A 118 -8.19 1.14 -2.57
N SER A 119 -8.73 1.51 -1.40
CA SER A 119 -9.31 0.56 -0.45
C SER A 119 -10.47 -0.22 -1.06
N LYS A 120 -11.36 0.47 -1.79
CA LYS A 120 -12.48 -0.15 -2.50
C LYS A 120 -12.00 -1.17 -3.53
N ARG A 121 -10.97 -0.80 -4.32
CA ARG A 121 -10.43 -1.70 -5.35
C ARG A 121 -9.80 -2.96 -4.78
N ILE A 122 -9.11 -2.83 -3.65
CA ILE A 122 -8.50 -3.96 -2.92
C ILE A 122 -9.59 -4.87 -2.37
N VAL A 123 -10.63 -4.33 -1.73
CA VAL A 123 -11.76 -5.13 -1.21
C VAL A 123 -12.47 -5.88 -2.33
N GLN A 124 -12.68 -5.24 -3.49
CA GLN A 124 -13.25 -5.91 -4.66
C GLN A 124 -12.37 -7.07 -5.14
N LEU A 125 -11.05 -6.86 -5.24
CA LEU A 125 -10.12 -7.95 -5.60
C LEU A 125 -10.21 -9.12 -4.61
N LEU A 126 -10.24 -8.84 -3.31
CA LEU A 126 -10.34 -9.87 -2.28
C LEU A 126 -11.64 -10.67 -2.39
N ALA A 127 -12.76 -10.00 -2.72
CA ALA A 127 -14.03 -10.66 -2.98
C ALA A 127 -13.94 -11.57 -4.23
N ASP A 128 -13.46 -11.04 -5.36
CA ASP A 128 -13.35 -11.80 -6.62
C ASP A 128 -12.44 -13.03 -6.50
N VAL A 129 -11.31 -12.88 -5.79
CA VAL A 129 -10.41 -14.01 -5.47
C VAL A 129 -11.10 -14.98 -4.51
N GLY A 130 -11.81 -14.47 -3.51
CA GLY A 130 -12.58 -15.26 -2.56
C GLY A 130 -13.63 -16.15 -3.25
N ASP A 131 -14.31 -15.65 -4.27
CA ASP A 131 -15.29 -16.41 -5.05
C ASP A 131 -14.67 -17.53 -5.91
N THR A 132 -13.35 -17.44 -6.17
CA THR A 132 -12.59 -18.46 -6.90
C THR A 132 -12.03 -19.56 -5.99
N LEU A 133 -11.87 -19.26 -4.70
CA LEU A 133 -11.27 -20.16 -3.71
C LEU A 133 -12.32 -20.99 -2.98
N THR A 134 -11.95 -22.18 -2.51
CA THR A 134 -12.79 -22.95 -1.60
C THR A 134 -12.83 -22.30 -0.21
N PRO A 135 -13.83 -22.61 0.64
CA PRO A 135 -13.89 -22.08 2.01
C PRO A 135 -12.61 -22.34 2.83
N ALA A 136 -12.02 -23.53 2.71
CA ALA A 136 -10.77 -23.87 3.40
C ALA A 136 -9.57 -23.05 2.90
N GLN A 137 -9.48 -22.79 1.60
CA GLN A 137 -8.41 -21.95 1.03
C GLN A 137 -8.59 -20.47 1.42
N ARG A 138 -9.83 -19.98 1.53
CA ARG A 138 -10.10 -18.62 2.06
C ARG A 138 -9.64 -18.47 3.51
N GLN A 139 -9.77 -19.52 4.32
CA GLN A 139 -9.26 -19.53 5.68
C GLN A 139 -7.72 -19.38 5.70
N LYS A 140 -7.01 -20.16 4.86
CA LYS A 140 -5.55 -20.03 4.71
C LYS A 140 -5.14 -18.63 4.24
N LEU A 141 -5.89 -18.07 3.28
CA LEU A 141 -5.67 -16.70 2.83
C LEU A 141 -5.82 -15.69 3.97
N ALA A 142 -6.88 -15.78 4.77
CA ALA A 142 -7.11 -14.89 5.90
C ALA A 142 -6.01 -14.99 6.98
N GLU A 143 -5.51 -16.19 7.25
CA GLU A 143 -4.39 -16.43 8.16
C GLU A 143 -3.10 -15.78 7.64
N HIS A 144 -2.80 -15.95 6.35
CA HIS A 144 -1.65 -15.32 5.71
C HIS A 144 -1.74 -13.78 5.76
N LEU A 145 -2.90 -13.21 5.43
CA LEU A 145 -3.14 -11.77 5.53
C LEU A 145 -2.92 -11.26 6.96
N SER A 146 -3.35 -12.01 7.97
CA SER A 146 -3.16 -11.64 9.39
C SER A 146 -1.69 -11.66 9.80
N GLN A 147 -0.90 -12.61 9.29
CA GLN A 147 0.55 -12.70 9.56
C GLN A 147 1.34 -11.55 8.93
N MET A 148 0.92 -11.07 7.75
CA MET A 148 1.55 -9.88 7.14
C MET A 148 1.39 -8.63 8.00
N HIS A 149 0.24 -8.45 8.65
CA HIS A 149 0.00 -7.33 9.58
C HIS A 149 0.80 -7.46 10.88
N GLY A 150 1.04 -8.68 11.37
CA GLY A 150 1.75 -8.94 12.63
C GLY A 150 3.27 -8.69 12.60
N ARG A 151 3.92 -8.75 11.43
CA ARG A 151 5.38 -8.59 11.31
C ARG A 151 5.88 -7.15 11.45
N HIS A 152 5.00 -6.16 11.48
CA HIS A 152 5.35 -4.74 11.66
C HIS A 152 5.32 -4.26 13.13
N GLY A 153 4.98 -5.13 14.10
CA GLY A 153 4.84 -4.77 15.52
C GLY A 153 6.03 -5.08 16.43
N HIS A 154 7.12 -5.65 15.92
CA HIS A 154 8.27 -6.09 16.73
C HIS A 154 9.60 -5.48 16.28
N HIS A 155 9.74 -4.17 16.46
CA HIS A 155 11.05 -3.52 16.63
C HIS A 155 10.90 -2.47 17.74
N GLY A 156 11.22 -2.89 18.97
CA GLY A 156 11.50 -1.98 20.08
C GLY A 156 12.96 -1.54 20.07
#